data_AF-A0A529XM78-F1
#
_entry.id   AF-A0A529XM78-F1
#
_cell.length_a   1.000
_cell.length_b   1.000
_cell.length_c   1.000
_cell.angle_alpha   90.00
_cell.angle_beta   90.00
_cell.angle_gamma   90.00
#
_symmetry.space_group_name_H-M   'P 1'
#
loop_
_entity.id
_entity.type
_entity.pdbx_description
1 polymer ?
#
loop_
_entity_poly.entity_id
_entity_poly.type
_entity_poly.pdbx_seq_one_letter_code
_entity_poly.pdbx_strand_id
1 'polypeptide(L)' 'PTVAPLDLEGHCVAAVFLNDVPHFALADGAIHRLDNGQKTVQANDGLLAAFHDAANDRLITGGEDGKVFAVK' A
#
# COMPACT_ATOMS: atom_id res chain seq x y z
N PRO A 1 22.42 -4.80 -10.69
CA PRO A 1 21.06 -4.75 -10.11
C PRO A 1 20.12 -5.67 -10.89
N THR A 2 19.54 -6.67 -10.21
CA THR A 2 18.54 -7.57 -10.81
C THR A 2 17.17 -7.11 -10.33
N VAL A 3 16.27 -6.79 -11.25
CA VAL A 3 14.87 -6.47 -10.91
C VAL A 3 14.14 -7.80 -10.73
N ALA A 4 13.73 -8.12 -9.50
CA ALA A 4 12.86 -9.26 -9.24
C ALA A 4 11.39 -8.81 -9.39
N PRO A 5 10.57 -9.48 -10.20
CA PRO A 5 9.15 -9.20 -10.25
C PRO A 5 8.50 -9.56 -8.91
N LEU A 6 7.56 -8.72 -8.47
CA LEU A 6 6.62 -9.07 -7.41
C LEU A 6 5.26 -9.27 -8.07
N ASP A 7 4.76 -10.50 -8.01
CA ASP A 7 3.41 -10.79 -8.46
C ASP A 7 2.41 -10.30 -7.41
N LEU A 8 1.57 -9.35 -7.81
CA LEU A 8 0.47 -8.84 -7.01
C LEU A 8 -0.83 -9.23 -7.69
N GLU A 9 -1.78 -9.73 -6.91
CA GLU A 9 -3.09 -10.10 -7.43
C GLU A 9 -4.01 -8.87 -7.39
N GLY A 10 -4.53 -8.47 -8.55
CA GLY A 10 -5.49 -7.37 -8.66
C GLY A 10 -4.88 -6.01 -9.03
N HIS A 11 -5.70 -4.97 -8.94
CA HIS A 11 -5.34 -3.63 -9.38
C HIS A 11 -4.56 -2.88 -8.28
N CYS A 12 -3.33 -2.45 -8.61
CA CYS A 12 -2.53 -1.60 -7.73
C CYS A 12 -2.94 -0.13 -7.91
N VAL A 13 -3.52 0.44 -6.86
CA VAL A 13 -4.00 1.83 -6.81
C VAL A 13 -2.85 2.80 -6.54
N ALA A 14 -1.88 2.40 -5.72
CA ALA A 14 -0.69 3.21 -5.42
C ALA A 14 0.55 2.33 -5.19
N ALA A 15 1.68 2.78 -5.73
CA ALA A 15 3.00 2.24 -5.44
C ALA A 15 3.89 3.37 -4.92
N VAL A 16 4.36 3.26 -3.67
CA VAL A 16 5.10 4.32 -2.97
C VAL A 16 6.27 3.72 -2.19
N PHE A 17 7.27 4.54 -1.86
CA PHE A 17 8.27 4.19 -0.86
C PHE A 17 7.94 4.92 0.43
N LEU A 18 7.81 4.17 1.53
CA LEU A 18 7.70 4.70 2.88
C LEU A 18 8.93 4.23 3.65
N ASN A 19 9.70 5.14 4.24
CA ASN A 19 10.96 4.81 4.92
C ASN A 19 11.86 3.84 4.11
N ASP A 20 12.05 4.14 2.82
CA ASP A 20 12.78 3.33 1.84
C ASP A 20 12.24 1.90 1.58
N VAL A 21 11.06 1.56 2.11
CA VAL A 21 10.37 0.29 1.88
C VAL A 21 9.28 0.49 0.82
N PRO A 22 9.31 -0.29 -0.30
CA PRO A 22 8.25 -0.21 -1.29
C PRO A 22 6.95 -0.79 -0.74
N HIS A 23 5.89 -0.02 -0.87
CA HIS A 23 4.51 -0.35 -0.50
C HIS A 23 3.62 -0.31 -1.75
N PHE A 24 2.72 -1.27 -1.87
CA PHE A 24 1.75 -1.41 -2.95
C PHE A 24 0.35 -1.55 -2.35
N ALA A 25 -0.52 -0.58 -2.61
CA ALA A 25 -1.89 -0.58 -2.14
C ALA A 25 -2.81 -1.10 -3.23
N LEU A 26 -3.54 -2.17 -2.94
CA LEU A 26 -4.40 -2.88 -3.88
C LEU A 26 -5.87 -2.47 -3.71
N ALA A 27 -6.64 -2.60 -4.78
CA ALA A 27 -8.04 -2.20 -4.84
C ALA A 27 -8.95 -2.95 -3.85
N ASP A 28 -8.54 -4.12 -3.36
CA ASP A 28 -9.26 -4.86 -2.32
C ASP A 28 -9.02 -4.32 -0.90
N GLY A 29 -8.10 -3.35 -0.74
CA GLY A 29 -7.72 -2.79 0.56
C GLY A 29 -6.46 -3.38 1.19
N ALA A 30 -5.83 -4.37 0.54
CA ALA A 30 -4.57 -4.93 0.99
C ALA A 30 -3.39 -3.98 0.67
N ILE A 31 -2.45 -3.87 1.60
CA ILE A 31 -1.20 -3.14 1.40
C ILE A 31 -0.04 -4.14 1.56
N HIS A 32 0.67 -4.36 0.47
CA HIS A 32 1.86 -5.19 0.40
C HIS A 32 3.10 -4.33 0.61
N ARG A 33 4.06 -4.81 1.39
CA ARG A 33 5.36 -4.14 1.57
C ARG A 33 6.52 -5.12 1.49
N LEU A 34 7.65 -4.68 0.93
CA LEU A 34 8.87 -5.51 0.83
C LEU A 34 9.92 -5.07 1.83
N ASP A 35 9.89 -5.68 3.02
CA ASP A 35 10.76 -5.38 4.15
C ASP A 35 11.39 -6.69 4.64
N ASN A 36 12.54 -7.03 4.07
CA ASN A 36 13.24 -8.32 4.22
C ASN A 36 12.35 -9.54 3.92
N GLY A 37 11.42 -9.37 2.98
CA GLY A 37 10.38 -10.33 2.63
C GLY A 37 9.07 -9.61 2.34
N GLN A 38 8.06 -10.36 1.89
CA GLN A 38 6.74 -9.81 1.62
C GLN A 38 5.90 -9.81 2.90
N LYS A 39 5.32 -8.66 3.24
CA LYS A 39 4.36 -8.51 4.34
C LYS A 39 3.10 -7.85 3.79
N THR A 40 1.94 -8.23 4.31
CA THR A 40 0.65 -7.68 3.91
C THR A 40 -0.15 -7.26 5.12
N VAL A 41 -0.85 -6.12 5.02
CA VAL A 41 -1.83 -5.64 5.99
C VAL A 41 -3.12 -5.31 5.25
N GLN A 42 -4.26 -5.72 5.79
CA GLN A 42 -5.56 -5.28 5.30
C GLN A 42 -5.89 -3.92 5.93
N ALA A 43 -5.87 -2.85 5.15
CA ALA A 43 -6.21 -1.51 5.63
C ALA A 43 -7.72 -1.27 5.57
N ASN A 44 -8.33 -1.52 4.40
CA ASN A 44 -9.74 -1.28 4.14
C ASN A 44 -10.44 -2.56 3.64
N ASP A 45 -11.77 -2.61 3.67
CA ASP A 45 -12.57 -3.55 2.88
C ASP A 45 -12.92 -2.87 1.55
N GLY A 46 -12.07 -3.02 0.54
CA GLY A 46 -12.10 -2.24 -0.71
C GLY A 46 -11.44 -0.87 -0.58
N LEU A 47 -10.46 -0.57 -1.44
CA LEU A 47 -9.73 0.69 -1.47
C LEU A 47 -10.27 1.60 -2.58
N LEU A 48 -10.73 2.80 -2.21
CA LEU A 48 -11.22 3.81 -3.16
C LEU A 48 -10.18 4.89 -3.46
N ALA A 49 -9.32 5.19 -2.49
CA ALA A 49 -8.32 6.24 -2.63
C ALA A 49 -7.07 5.94 -1.78
N ALA A 50 -5.92 6.36 -2.29
CA ALA A 50 -4.66 6.36 -1.58
C ALA A 50 -3.89 7.67 -1.86
N PHE A 51 -3.30 8.26 -0.83
CA PHE A 51 -2.51 9.48 -0.93
C PHE A 51 -1.21 9.35 -0.15
N HIS A 52 -0.08 9.57 -0.83
CA HIS A 52 1.24 9.59 -0.21
C HIS A 52 1.48 10.92 0.51
N ASP A 53 1.42 10.91 1.84
CA ASP A 53 1.75 12.04 2.70
C ASP A 53 3.27 12.06 2.96
N ALA A 54 4.02 12.58 1.99
CA ALA A 54 5.48 12.61 2.02
C ALA A 54 6.05 13.44 3.19
N ALA A 55 5.30 14.41 3.72
CA ALA A 55 5.74 15.22 4.85
C ALA A 55 5.77 14.43 6.17
N ASN A 56 4.96 13.38 6.27
CA ASN A 56 4.86 12.52 7.45
C ASN A 56 5.27 11.06 7.18
N ASP A 57 5.82 10.79 6.00
CA ASP A 57 6.28 9.47 5.54
C ASP A 57 5.25 8.36 5.80
N ARG A 58 4.04 8.55 5.25
CA ARG A 58 2.93 7.61 5.42
C ARG A 58 2.01 7.59 4.21
N LEU A 59 1.25 6.51 4.09
CA LEU A 59 0.15 6.38 3.13
C LEU A 59 -1.19 6.59 3.84
N ILE A 60 -2.00 7.52 3.33
CA ILE A 60 -3.39 7.70 3.77
C ILE A 60 -4.29 6.94 2.82
N THR A 61 -5.17 6.09 3.35
CA THR A 61 -6.13 5.31 2.55
C THR A 61 -7.57 5.65 2.92
N GLY A 62 -8.47 5.56 1.94
CA GLY A 62 -9.92 5.65 2.14
C GLY A 62 -10.63 4.50 1.41
N GLY A 63 -11.57 3.84 2.08
CA GLY A 63 -12.19 2.61 1.59
C GLY A 63 -13.70 2.64 1.44
N GLU A 64 -14.24 1.58 0.82
CA GLU A 64 -15.69 1.35 0.69
C GLU A 64 -16.36 1.12 2.05
N ASP A 65 -15.58 0.66 3.03
CA ASP A 65 -15.96 0.57 4.45
C ASP A 65 -16.21 1.92 5.13
N GLY A 66 -16.01 3.04 4.42
CA GLY A 66 -16.21 4.39 4.92
C GLY A 66 -15.14 4.83 5.92
N LYS A 67 -14.01 4.11 6.01
CA LYS A 67 -12.93 4.41 6.95
C LYS A 67 -11.72 5.02 6.27
N VAL A 68 -10.96 5.77 7.07
CA VAL A 68 -9.67 6.34 6.69
C VAL A 68 -8.59 5.78 7.60
N PHE A 69 -7.50 5.30 7.01
CA PHE A 69 -6.36 4.77 7.75
C PHE A 69 -5.06 5.50 7.38
N ALA A 70 -4.09 5.43 8.29
CA ALA A 70 -2.72 5.85 8.05
C ALA A 70 -1.81 4.63 8.19
N VAL A 71 -1.05 4.32 7.14
CA VAL A 71 -0.14 3.17 7.03
C VAL A 71 1.30 3.67 6.94
N LYS A 72 2.22 2.98 7.62
CA LYS A 72 3.64 3.32 7.72
C LYS A 72 4.49 2.08 7.46
#